data_AF-A0A6G7ZLV0-F1
#
_entry.id   AF-A0A6G7ZLV0-F1
#
_cell.length_a   1.000
_cell.length_b   1.000
_cell.length_c   1.000
_cell.angle_alpha   90.00
_cell.angle_beta   90.00
_cell.angle_gamma   90.00
#
_symmetry.space_group_name_H-M   'P 1'
#
loop_
_entity.id
_entity.type
_entity.pdbx_description
1 polymer ?
#
loop_
_entity_poly.entity_id
_entity_poly.type
_entity_poly.pdbx_seq_one_letter_code
_entity_poly.pdbx_strand_id
1 'polypeptide(L)'
;MSYQASCHCGAVTVDVDGDLPGEAISCNCSHCRRKGMLLTFVARDKVVVGGEEALGEYRFNKRVIAHRFCRTCGVQPFAEGPGPNGPGAMINLRCVPNLDLDSLKITPFDGASR
;
A
#
# COMPACT_ATOMS: atom_id res chain seq x y z
N MET A 1 9.45 -14.85 -6.77
CA MET A 1 9.45 -15.04 -5.30
C MET A 1 8.21 -14.36 -4.75
N SER A 2 7.87 -14.51 -3.47
CA SER A 2 6.76 -13.79 -2.83
C SER A 2 7.27 -12.97 -1.65
N TYR A 3 6.58 -11.88 -1.32
CA TYR A 3 6.85 -11.09 -0.12
C TYR A 3 5.55 -10.76 0.62
N GLN A 4 5.69 -10.44 1.90
CA GLN A 4 4.55 -10.10 2.75
C GLN A 4 4.72 -8.69 3.33
N ALA A 5 3.64 -7.92 3.29
CA ALA A 5 3.48 -6.71 4.08
C ALA A 5 2.57 -6.97 5.29
N SER A 6 2.74 -6.23 6.37
CA SER A 6 1.86 -6.32 7.54
C SER A 6 1.62 -4.96 8.19
N CYS A 7 0.51 -4.83 8.90
CA CYS A 7 0.38 -3.75 9.87
C CYS A 7 1.34 -3.99 11.05
N HIS A 8 1.58 -2.95 11.87
CA HIS A 8 2.55 -3.04 12.97
C HIS A 8 2.23 -4.16 13.98
N CYS A 9 0.96 -4.38 14.31
CA CYS A 9 0.56 -5.41 15.27
C CYS A 9 0.37 -6.80 14.65
N GLY A 10 0.60 -6.96 13.34
CA GLY A 10 0.43 -8.24 12.63
C GLY A 10 -1.02 -8.69 12.40
N ALA A 11 -2.02 -7.97 12.92
CA ALA A 11 -3.44 -8.33 12.75
C ALA A 11 -3.95 -8.22 11.31
N VAL A 12 -3.20 -7.55 10.42
CA VAL A 12 -3.49 -7.45 8.98
C VAL A 12 -2.22 -7.81 8.24
N THR A 13 -2.31 -8.75 7.31
CA THR A 13 -1.22 -9.15 6.42
C THR A 13 -1.65 -9.00 4.96
N VAL A 14 -0.67 -8.81 4.09
CA VAL A 14 -0.85 -8.75 2.65
C VAL A 14 0.26 -9.57 2.01
N ASP A 15 -0.08 -10.76 1.53
CA ASP A 15 0.81 -11.63 0.78
C ASP A 15 0.76 -11.24 -0.70
N VAL A 16 1.95 -11.04 -1.29
CA VAL A 16 2.13 -10.61 -2.66
C VAL A 16 2.89 -11.66 -3.45
N ASP A 17 2.29 -12.12 -4.55
CA ASP A 17 2.95 -12.95 -5.55
C ASP A 17 3.78 -12.08 -6.51
N GLY A 18 5.05 -11.92 -6.19
CA GLY A 18 6.00 -11.10 -6.93
C GLY A 18 7.29 -10.85 -6.16
N ASP A 19 8.32 -10.44 -6.88
CA ASP A 19 9.61 -10.10 -6.26
C ASP A 19 9.53 -8.77 -5.51
N LEU A 20 10.43 -8.59 -4.53
CA LEU A 20 10.56 -7.32 -3.83
C LEU A 20 10.88 -6.19 -4.83
N PRO A 21 10.13 -5.07 -4.80
CA PRO A 21 10.36 -3.99 -5.75
C PRO A 21 11.63 -3.21 -5.39
N GLY A 22 12.41 -2.83 -6.41
CA GLY A 22 13.56 -1.93 -6.28
C GLY A 22 13.22 -0.45 -6.40
N GLU A 23 11.96 -0.12 -6.63
CA GLU A 23 11.48 1.26 -6.75
C GLU A 23 10.16 1.48 -6.00
N ALA A 24 9.90 2.74 -5.67
CA ALA A 24 8.70 3.12 -4.93
C ALA A 24 8.17 4.48 -5.39
N ILE A 25 6.86 4.64 -5.32
CA ILE A 25 6.18 5.91 -5.56
C ILE A 25 6.05 6.67 -4.24
N SER A 26 6.47 7.92 -4.23
CA SER A 26 6.21 8.89 -3.15
C SER A 26 5.20 9.93 -3.61
N CYS A 27 3.96 9.81 -3.11
CA CYS A 27 2.86 10.69 -3.49
C CYS A 27 2.73 11.90 -2.55
N ASN A 28 2.67 13.10 -3.13
CA ASN A 28 2.56 14.36 -2.38
C ASN A 28 1.12 14.75 -1.96
N CYS A 29 0.09 13.96 -2.29
CA CYS A 29 -1.29 14.33 -1.99
C CYS A 29 -1.52 14.48 -0.48
N SER A 30 -2.57 15.20 -0.08
CA SER A 30 -2.84 15.56 1.31
C SER A 30 -2.91 14.35 2.26
N HIS A 31 -3.37 13.19 1.78
CA HIS A 31 -3.41 11.95 2.56
C HIS A 31 -2.05 11.23 2.59
N CYS A 32 -1.45 10.98 1.42
CA CYS A 32 -0.22 10.22 1.30
C CYS A 32 0.96 10.88 2.01
N ARG A 33 1.10 12.21 1.87
CA ARG A 33 2.20 12.95 2.52
C ARG A 33 2.14 12.89 4.04
N ARG A 34 0.94 12.84 4.63
CA ARG A 34 0.76 12.76 6.09
C ARG A 34 1.11 11.38 6.65
N LYS A 35 0.94 10.33 5.84
CA LYS A 35 1.28 8.95 6.20
C LYS A 35 2.71 8.56 5.81
N GLY A 36 3.39 9.39 5.02
CA GLY A 36 4.76 9.13 4.57
C GLY A 36 4.91 7.84 3.76
N MET A 37 3.87 7.42 3.03
CA MET A 37 3.84 6.11 2.37
C MET A 37 4.82 6.03 1.20
N LEU A 38 5.39 4.83 1.02
CA LEU A 38 6.14 4.45 -0.18
C LEU A 38 5.35 3.34 -0.87
N LEU A 39 4.90 3.56 -2.10
CA LEU A 39 3.88 2.72 -2.72
C LEU A 39 4.44 1.94 -3.91
N THR A 40 4.06 0.67 -4.03
CA THR A 40 4.16 -0.10 -5.28
C THR A 40 2.77 -0.55 -5.70
N PHE A 41 2.52 -0.63 -7.01
CA PHE A 41 1.26 -1.15 -7.54
C PHE A 41 1.40 -2.64 -7.85
N VAL A 42 0.42 -3.42 -7.42
CA VAL A 42 0.33 -4.86 -7.64
C VAL A 42 -1.06 -5.19 -8.18
N ALA A 43 -1.13 -6.03 -9.21
CA ALA A 43 -2.41 -6.51 -9.74
C ALA A 43 -3.21 -7.27 -8.67
N ARG A 44 -4.54 -7.12 -8.64
CA ARG A 44 -5.37 -7.63 -7.53
C ARG A 44 -5.32 -9.15 -7.39
N ASP A 45 -5.16 -9.88 -8.48
CA ASP A 45 -5.03 -11.34 -8.55
C ASP A 45 -3.73 -11.88 -7.94
N LYS A 46 -2.73 -11.02 -7.73
CA LYS A 46 -1.45 -11.33 -7.07
C LYS A 46 -1.42 -11.00 -5.58
N VAL A 47 -2.56 -10.64 -4.99
CA VAL A 47 -2.64 -10.17 -3.60
C VAL A 47 -3.64 -10.99 -2.80
N VAL A 48 -3.18 -11.53 -1.67
CA VAL A 48 -4.03 -12.18 -0.67
C VAL A 48 -3.95 -11.37 0.63
N VAL A 49 -5.11 -11.07 1.22
CA VAL A 49 -5.22 -10.25 2.42
C VAL A 49 -5.65 -11.13 3.60
N GLY A 50 -4.90 -11.06 4.70
CA GLY A 50 -5.25 -11.69 5.97
C GLY A 50 -5.77 -10.67 6.98
N GLY A 51 -6.69 -11.10 7.86
CA GLY A 51 -7.25 -10.27 8.93
C GLY A 51 -8.21 -9.18 8.43
N GLU A 52 -9.09 -9.52 7.48
CA GLU A 52 -10.06 -8.57 6.94
C GLU A 52 -10.99 -7.98 8.01
N GLU A 53 -11.29 -8.73 9.06
CA GLU A 53 -12.04 -8.28 10.22
C GLU A 53 -11.30 -7.21 11.03
N ALA A 54 -9.99 -7.08 10.90
CA ALA A 54 -9.22 -6.00 11.53
C ALA A 54 -9.09 -4.76 10.63
N LEU A 55 -9.57 -4.81 9.38
CA LEU A 55 -9.48 -3.70 8.44
C LEU A 55 -10.57 -2.65 8.63
N GLY A 56 -10.13 -1.40 8.55
CA GLY A 56 -10.95 -0.23 8.33
C GLY A 56 -10.74 0.26 6.89
N GLU A 57 -11.74 0.95 6.37
CA GLU A 57 -11.70 1.58 5.06
C GLU A 57 -11.89 3.09 5.21
N TYR A 58 -11.08 3.85 4.49
CA TYR A 58 -11.25 5.29 4.33
C TYR A 58 -11.24 5.67 2.86
N ARG A 59 -12.27 6.40 2.43
CA ARG A 59 -12.40 6.96 1.08
C ARG A 59 -12.61 8.47 1.19
N PHE A 60 -11.90 9.22 0.37
CA PHE A 60 -12.04 10.68 0.27
C PHE A 60 -11.95 11.12 -1.19
N ASN A 61 -12.11 12.43 -1.44
CA ASN A 61 -12.11 13.02 -2.78
C ASN A 61 -13.15 12.31 -3.68
N LYS A 62 -12.74 11.79 -4.83
CA LYS A 62 -13.57 11.04 -5.78
C LYS A 62 -14.01 9.66 -5.26
N ARG A 63 -13.58 9.25 -4.06
CA ARG A 63 -13.88 7.96 -3.39
C ARG A 63 -13.44 6.72 -4.19
N VAL A 64 -12.54 6.91 -5.15
CA VAL A 64 -12.03 5.87 -6.05
C VAL A 64 -11.10 4.90 -5.32
N ILE A 65 -10.22 5.41 -4.46
CA ILE A 65 -9.23 4.60 -3.74
C ILE A 65 -9.78 4.22 -2.36
N ALA A 66 -9.75 2.93 -2.05
CA ALA A 66 -10.05 2.37 -0.75
C ALA A 66 -8.76 2.33 0.08
N HIS A 67 -8.57 3.26 1.02
CA HIS A 67 -7.42 3.20 1.93
C HIS A 67 -7.71 2.19 3.04
N ARG A 68 -6.96 1.08 3.09
CA ARG A 68 -7.19 -0.06 3.98
C ARG A 68 -6.21 -0.01 5.14
N PHE A 69 -6.71 0.24 6.36
CA PHE A 69 -5.88 0.41 7.55
C PHE A 69 -6.29 -0.53 8.67
N CYS A 70 -5.34 -0.93 9.51
CA CYS A 70 -5.62 -1.73 10.69
C CYS A 70 -6.35 -0.88 11.73
N ARG A 71 -7.54 -1.31 12.16
CA ARG A 71 -8.31 -0.63 13.20
C ARG A 71 -7.66 -0.71 14.58
N THR A 72 -6.76 -1.68 14.79
CA THR A 72 -6.05 -1.89 16.05
C THR A 72 -4.85 -0.95 16.21
N CYS A 73 -3.99 -0.82 15.19
CA CYS A 73 -2.75 -0.03 15.28
C CYS A 73 -2.69 1.20 14.35
N GLY A 74 -3.71 1.43 13.52
CA GLY A 74 -3.80 2.59 12.62
C GLY A 74 -2.91 2.55 11.36
N VAL A 75 -1.99 1.58 11.27
CA VAL A 75 -1.10 1.41 10.12
C VAL A 75 -1.91 1.03 8.87
N GLN A 76 -1.55 1.63 7.73
CA GLN A 76 -2.16 1.37 6.42
C GLN A 76 -1.19 0.53 5.57
N PRO A 77 -1.30 -0.81 5.57
CA PRO A 77 -0.42 -1.67 4.78
C PRO A 77 -0.69 -1.60 3.28
N PHE A 78 -1.91 -1.26 2.85
CA PHE A 78 -2.24 -1.13 1.44
C PHE A 78 -3.43 -0.19 1.18
N ALA A 79 -3.69 0.08 -0.08
CA ALA A 79 -4.95 0.61 -0.57
C ALA A 79 -5.39 -0.17 -1.81
N GLU A 80 -6.67 -0.13 -2.17
CA GLU A 80 -7.21 -0.78 -3.37
C GLU A 80 -7.84 0.26 -4.30
N GLY A 81 -7.70 0.07 -5.61
CA GLY A 81 -8.25 1.00 -6.58
C GLY A 81 -7.94 0.59 -8.03
N PRO A 82 -8.37 1.39 -9.02
CA PRO A 82 -8.01 1.18 -10.41
C PRO A 82 -6.51 1.43 -10.61
N GLY A 83 -5.90 0.61 -11.44
CA GLY A 83 -4.54 0.82 -11.95
C GLY A 83 -4.47 0.71 -13.47
N PRO A 84 -3.26 0.82 -14.04
CA PRO A 84 -3.06 0.91 -15.49
C PRO A 84 -3.64 -0.27 -16.29
N ASN A 85 -3.61 -1.46 -15.69
CA ASN A 85 -4.01 -2.72 -16.34
C ASN A 85 -5.21 -3.37 -15.64
N GLY A 86 -6.03 -2.59 -14.93
CA GLY A 86 -7.17 -3.08 -14.14
C GLY A 86 -7.03 -2.81 -12.64
N PRO A 87 -7.95 -3.34 -11.82
CA PRO A 87 -7.92 -3.12 -10.38
C PRO A 87 -6.66 -3.73 -9.74
N GLY A 88 -6.15 -3.07 -8.71
CA GLY A 88 -5.00 -3.56 -7.98
C GLY A 88 -4.86 -2.94 -6.60
N ALA A 89 -3.80 -3.35 -5.92
CA ALA A 89 -3.43 -2.87 -4.62
C ALA A 89 -2.19 -1.97 -4.71
N MET A 90 -2.22 -0.85 -3.99
CA MET A 90 -1.04 -0.03 -3.71
C MET A 90 -0.48 -0.46 -2.37
N ILE A 91 0.58 -1.26 -2.38
CA ILE A 91 1.23 -1.79 -1.17
C ILE A 91 2.14 -0.72 -0.58
N ASN A 92 2.02 -0.45 0.72
CA ASN A 92 2.94 0.41 1.43
C ASN A 92 4.21 -0.37 1.78
N LEU A 93 5.31 -0.06 1.10
CA LEU A 93 6.60 -0.74 1.25
C LEU A 93 7.23 -0.55 2.63
N ARG A 94 6.84 0.48 3.38
CA ARG A 94 7.22 0.62 4.80
C ARG A 94 6.62 -0.47 5.70
N CYS A 95 5.65 -1.21 5.20
CA CYS A 95 5.01 -2.32 5.88
C CYS A 95 5.61 -3.69 5.49
N VAL A 96 6.69 -3.72 4.70
CA VAL A 96 7.39 -4.95 4.31
C VAL A 96 8.65 -5.09 5.18
N PRO A 97 8.68 -5.96 6.19
CA PRO A 97 9.78 -5.98 7.18
C PRO A 97 11.16 -6.30 6.60
N ASN A 98 11.21 -7.09 5.53
CA ASN A 98 12.45 -7.58 4.93
C ASN A 98 12.95 -6.72 3.76
N LEU A 99 12.34 -5.55 3.52
CA LEU A 99 12.74 -4.65 2.44
C LEU A 99 13.69 -3.57 2.96
N ASP A 100 14.85 -3.45 2.32
CA ASP A 100 15.75 -2.31 2.54
C ASP A 100 15.17 -1.05 1.88
N LEU A 101 14.61 -0.18 2.71
CA LEU A 101 13.98 1.07 2.26
C LEU A 101 14.98 2.07 1.68
N ASP A 102 16.24 2.04 2.12
CA ASP A 102 17.27 2.99 1.67
C ASP A 102 17.81 2.62 0.29
N SER A 103 17.61 1.36 -0.13
CA SER A 103 17.95 0.89 -1.48
C SER A 103 16.94 1.29 -2.56
N LEU A 104 15.76 1.78 -2.18
CA LEU A 104 14.67 2.05 -3.11
C LEU A 104 14.93 3.28 -3.98
N LYS A 105 14.77 3.12 -5.30
CA LYS A 105 14.64 4.28 -6.19
C LYS A 105 13.28 4.95 -6.00
N ILE A 106 13.27 6.17 -5.50
CA ILE A 106 12.03 6.92 -5.24
C ILE A 106 11.60 7.72 -6.46
N THR A 107 10.38 7.46 -6.95
CA THR A 107 9.72 8.21 -8.00
C THR A 107 8.66 9.14 -7.39
N PRO A 108 8.82 10.47 -7.48
CA PRO A 108 7.80 11.40 -7.03
C PRO A 108 6.52 11.28 -7.87
N PHE A 109 5.36 11.37 -7.22
CA PHE A 109 4.07 11.45 -7.88
C PHE A 109 3.29 12.68 -7.39
N ASP A 110 2.87 13.52 -8.33
CA ASP A 110 2.01 14.67 -8.05
C ASP A 110 0.54 14.25 -7.96
N GLY A 111 0.15 13.77 -6.78
CA GLY A 111 -1.22 13.44 -6.44
C GLY A 111 -2.01 14.62 -5.86
N ALA A 112 -1.36 15.73 -5.53
CA ALA A 112 -2.03 16.94 -5.05
C ALA A 112 -2.84 17.63 -6.16
N SER A 113 -2.42 17.47 -7.42
CA SER A 113 -3.05 18.05 -8.61
C SER A 113 -4.07 17.12 -9.33
N ARG A 114 -4.59 16.09 -8.65
CA ARG A 114 -5.42 15.01 -9.27
C ARG A 114 -6.87 14.94 -8.77
#